data_AF-A0A6F9D6A9-F1
#
_entry.id   AF-A0A6F9D6A9-F1
#
_cell.length_a   1.000
_cell.length_b   1.000
_cell.length_c   1.000
_cell.angle_alpha   90.00
_cell.angle_beta   90.00
_cell.angle_gamma   90.00
#
_symmetry.space_group_name_H-M   'P 1'
#
loop_
_entity.id
_entity.type
_entity.pdbx_description
1 polymer ?
#
loop_
_entity_poly.entity_id
_entity_poly.type
_entity_poly.pdbx_seq_one_letter_code
_entity_poly.pdbx_strand_id
1 'polypeptide(L)'
;MSVCKSYLFSKEFCVRVRFCLAKVGLGQNVNWCSYKKVAFFSSFSSSIPRRAAVKSTCFKPWHCTATRTMGGQTSKEEMVEAYACKVDEMKDGEMREIVVGDGKALLVRDQGEYNAIGHKCTHYGAPLVKGALKNGHVRCPWHGACFNVRTGDIEDYPGLDCVPKHEVVIQDGDKVVIRAAKSALGSHKRYKTMVQTQNVNGAHVLIVGGGPASVTCAEVLRQKSFTGRITIATQETHLPYDRTKLSKAMDVNPENIYLRPQDFYDAVNIKILTQKRATEVNAEEQYVTFEDGEQIQFDKLVIATGGRPRTLPIPGWDLKNVFVLRTPDDANAIIKVAKDRNVVVCGASFIGMEVASSLVSKAKKVSVCEFFSVPFERVLGRDVGLYLQKLHETKGVNFFMNASMVELQGDGVVQRAVLKDGSILEADLVIAGVGVIPSTEFLKDTGMSLTSHGFVNVDKHLRIVKAGTEGEVFENIFAAGDIAMFPQKLRDWQPSNIQHWQMAHFHGRCVATNIVVNPEEMCPVNSVPFFWTQQYGKSLRYTGYGVGYDDIVVTGDVSAGKFCAYYTCGEKVIAVATMMSDPVAANIAQRMLDGEVITKSDVKK
;
A
#
# COMPACT_ATOMS: atom_id res chain seq x y z
N MET A 1 0.16 -25.75 -49.26
CA MET A 1 0.54 -24.33 -49.03
C MET A 1 0.69 -24.13 -47.54
N SER A 2 1.78 -23.53 -47.09
CA SER A 2 2.23 -23.53 -45.68
C SER A 2 2.71 -22.14 -45.27
N VAL A 3 2.34 -21.70 -44.07
CA VAL A 3 2.99 -20.57 -43.38
C VAL A 3 3.09 -20.89 -41.89
N CYS A 4 4.18 -21.56 -41.50
CA CYS A 4 4.70 -21.50 -40.14
C CYS A 4 5.80 -20.43 -40.07
N LYS A 5 5.74 -19.54 -39.08
CA LYS A 5 6.90 -18.71 -38.68
C LYS A 5 7.01 -18.65 -37.16
N SER A 6 7.90 -19.47 -36.63
CA SER A 6 8.39 -19.42 -35.25
C SER A 6 9.40 -18.29 -35.10
N TYR A 7 9.36 -17.55 -33.99
CA TYR A 7 10.43 -16.63 -33.61
C TYR A 7 11.39 -17.32 -32.63
N LEU A 8 12.66 -17.40 -33.01
CA LEU A 8 13.76 -17.85 -32.16
C LEU A 8 14.57 -16.63 -31.70
N PHE A 9 14.77 -16.50 -30.38
CA PHE A 9 15.75 -15.60 -29.80
C PHE A 9 17.10 -16.32 -29.69
N SER A 10 18.18 -15.71 -30.19
CA SER A 10 19.55 -16.10 -29.89
C SER A 10 20.25 -15.02 -29.05
N LYS A 11 20.99 -15.46 -28.04
CA LYS A 11 21.97 -14.64 -27.31
C LYS A 11 23.32 -14.74 -28.05
N GLU A 12 24.01 -13.62 -28.23
CA GLU A 12 25.48 -13.45 -28.11
C GLU A 12 25.82 -11.99 -28.44
N PHE A 13 26.25 -11.15 -27.49
CA PHE A 13 27.60 -11.03 -26.90
C PHE A 13 28.69 -10.42 -27.82
N CYS A 14 28.67 -9.09 -27.89
CA CYS A 14 29.84 -8.18 -27.81
C CYS A 14 30.93 -8.14 -28.92
N VAL A 15 31.46 -6.91 -29.12
CA VAL A 15 32.74 -6.55 -29.79
C VAL A 15 32.82 -6.58 -31.34
N ARG A 16 32.59 -5.41 -31.98
CA ARG A 16 33.64 -4.68 -32.75
C ARG A 16 33.20 -3.28 -33.19
N VAL A 17 34.16 -2.37 -33.38
CA VAL A 17 33.96 -0.91 -33.56
C VAL A 17 34.77 -0.40 -34.76
N ARG A 18 34.12 0.37 -35.66
CA ARG A 18 34.67 1.18 -36.78
C ARG A 18 35.33 0.37 -37.93
N PHE A 19 35.53 0.88 -39.16
CA PHE A 19 35.68 2.27 -39.65
C PHE A 19 35.17 2.48 -41.10
N CYS A 20 34.66 3.68 -41.39
CA CYS A 20 34.89 4.44 -42.63
C CYS A 20 34.59 5.92 -42.26
N LEU A 21 35.61 6.77 -42.06
CA LEU A 21 36.20 7.69 -43.06
C LEU A 21 35.18 8.68 -43.66
N ALA A 22 35.42 10.01 -43.74
CA ALA A 22 36.43 10.87 -43.12
C ALA A 22 36.05 12.35 -43.37
N LYS A 23 36.44 13.28 -42.49
CA LYS A 23 37.20 14.50 -42.88
C LYS A 23 37.68 15.29 -41.65
N VAL A 24 39.00 15.50 -41.65
CA VAL A 24 39.78 16.66 -41.16
C VAL A 24 39.36 17.32 -39.82
N GLY A 25 40.23 17.34 -38.80
CA GLY A 25 41.54 16.70 -38.72
C GLY A 25 42.41 17.19 -37.57
N LEU A 26 43.43 16.37 -37.28
CA LEU A 26 44.75 16.71 -36.72
C LEU A 26 44.80 17.42 -35.36
N GLY A 27 45.58 16.86 -34.44
CA GLY A 27 45.91 17.53 -33.16
C GLY A 27 46.97 16.80 -32.34
N GLN A 28 46.88 15.46 -32.27
CA GLN A 28 47.72 14.56 -31.46
C GLN A 28 47.49 14.72 -29.93
N ASN A 29 47.28 13.65 -29.15
CA ASN A 29 48.16 12.49 -28.85
C ASN A 29 49.49 12.96 -28.22
N VAL A 30 50.02 12.41 -27.13
CA VAL A 30 49.67 11.29 -26.20
C VAL A 30 50.37 11.61 -24.84
N ASN A 31 50.38 10.86 -23.72
CA ASN A 31 50.06 9.46 -23.42
C ASN A 31 49.70 9.31 -21.91
N TRP A 32 48.75 8.42 -21.62
CA TRP A 32 48.81 7.37 -20.58
C TRP A 32 49.84 7.46 -19.43
N CYS A 33 49.37 7.28 -18.19
CA CYS A 33 49.45 6.01 -17.43
C CYS A 33 49.57 6.20 -15.89
N SER A 34 48.44 6.06 -15.21
CA SER A 34 48.26 5.21 -14.01
C SER A 34 48.90 5.53 -12.64
N TYR A 35 48.08 5.16 -11.64
CA TYR A 35 48.41 4.69 -10.28
C TYR A 35 48.55 5.66 -9.09
N LYS A 36 47.78 5.27 -8.06
CA LYS A 36 47.96 5.39 -6.60
C LYS A 36 47.51 6.67 -5.87
N LYS A 37 46.59 6.40 -4.93
CA LYS A 37 46.42 7.07 -3.64
C LYS A 37 47.76 7.53 -3.05
N VAL A 38 47.79 8.74 -2.48
CA VAL A 38 48.08 9.01 -1.05
C VAL A 38 47.36 10.32 -0.70
N ALA A 39 46.73 10.36 0.47
CA ALA A 39 46.21 11.60 1.05
C ALA A 39 47.28 12.23 1.95
N PHE A 40 47.39 13.56 1.98
CA PHE A 40 47.98 14.26 3.12
C PHE A 40 47.27 15.58 3.39
N PHE A 41 46.94 15.79 4.66
CA PHE A 41 46.58 17.10 5.22
C PHE A 41 47.82 18.00 5.25
N SER A 42 47.65 19.29 4.99
CA SER A 42 48.34 20.32 5.75
C SER A 42 47.49 21.60 5.84
N SER A 43 47.53 22.21 7.02
CA SER A 43 46.75 23.37 7.44
C SER A 43 47.61 24.66 7.43
N PHE A 44 46.98 25.76 7.87
CA PHE A 44 47.47 27.13 8.11
C PHE A 44 47.25 28.13 6.94
N SER A 45 46.39 29.15 7.07
CA SER A 45 46.56 30.41 7.85
C SER A 45 47.69 31.28 7.26
N SER A 46 47.52 32.53 6.83
CA SER A 46 46.47 33.55 7.09
C SER A 46 46.26 34.43 5.82
N SER A 47 45.53 35.56 5.74
CA SER A 47 45.01 36.53 6.72
C SER A 47 43.74 37.28 6.22
N ILE A 48 43.46 38.50 6.70
CA ILE A 48 42.26 39.33 6.42
C ILE A 48 42.71 40.75 5.99
N PRO A 49 41.95 41.43 5.09
CA PRO A 49 41.56 42.82 5.37
C PRO A 49 40.05 43.06 5.54
N ARG A 50 39.77 44.09 6.34
CA ARG A 50 38.46 44.66 6.77
C ARG A 50 37.77 45.39 5.60
N ARG A 51 36.50 45.83 5.62
CA ARG A 51 35.28 45.68 6.45
C ARG A 51 34.15 46.33 5.62
N ALA A 52 32.92 45.84 5.72
CA ALA A 52 31.71 46.68 5.57
C ALA A 52 30.64 46.14 6.52
N ALA A 53 29.98 47.01 7.29
CA ALA A 53 29.08 46.61 8.37
C ALA A 53 27.62 46.95 8.01
N VAL A 54 26.72 45.99 8.23
CA VAL A 54 25.27 46.22 8.29
C VAL A 54 24.75 45.68 9.63
N LYS A 55 23.82 46.42 10.23
CA LYS A 55 23.41 46.28 11.63
C LYS A 55 22.57 45.01 11.85
N SER A 56 22.90 44.22 12.87
CA SER A 56 22.06 43.13 13.37
C SER A 56 20.99 43.65 14.33
N THR A 57 19.72 43.56 13.93
CA THR A 57 18.59 43.71 14.86
C THR A 57 18.35 42.38 15.58
N CYS A 58 18.38 42.42 16.91
CA CYS A 58 18.23 41.24 17.75
C CYS A 58 16.75 40.81 17.81
N PHE A 59 16.41 39.67 17.20
CA PHE A 59 15.08 39.06 17.36
C PHE A 59 14.95 38.42 18.74
N LYS A 60 13.92 38.81 19.49
CA LYS A 60 13.55 38.15 20.75
C LYS A 60 12.88 36.79 20.47
N PRO A 61 13.02 35.78 21.35
CA PRO A 61 12.32 34.50 21.19
C PRO A 61 10.81 34.70 21.22
N TRP A 62 10.10 34.04 20.31
CA TRP A 62 8.63 33.96 20.36
C TRP A 62 8.17 33.18 21.60
N HIS A 63 7.08 33.63 22.22
CA HIS A 63 6.48 32.92 23.34
C HIS A 63 5.99 31.54 22.90
N CYS A 64 6.36 30.51 23.67
CA CYS A 64 5.94 29.14 23.46
C CYS A 64 4.46 28.99 23.83
N THR A 65 3.56 29.04 22.84
CA THR A 65 2.16 28.66 23.01
C THR A 65 2.08 27.16 23.29
N ALA A 66 1.46 26.79 24.41
CA ALA A 66 1.40 25.40 24.87
C ALA A 66 0.75 24.48 23.82
N THR A 67 1.56 23.60 23.23
CA THR A 67 1.10 22.51 22.36
C THR A 67 0.33 21.49 23.17
N ARG A 68 -1.01 21.50 23.05
CA ARG A 68 -1.82 20.34 23.42
C ARG A 68 -1.56 19.22 22.41
N THR A 69 -1.49 17.99 22.91
CA THR A 69 -1.22 16.79 22.13
C THR A 69 -2.30 15.74 22.38
N MET A 70 -2.79 15.09 21.32
CA MET A 70 -3.56 13.85 21.50
C MET A 70 -2.62 12.73 21.97
N GLY A 71 -2.98 12.07 23.07
CA GLY A 71 -2.23 10.96 23.66
C GLY A 71 -1.69 11.18 25.08
N GLY A 72 -1.80 12.39 25.64
CA GLY A 72 -1.42 12.67 27.04
C GLY A 72 -2.64 12.82 27.95
N GLN A 73 -2.98 11.80 28.76
CA GLN A 73 -3.90 11.94 29.89
C GLN A 73 -3.12 12.12 31.20
N THR A 74 -3.64 12.96 32.09
CA THR A 74 -2.99 13.38 33.35
C THR A 74 -3.63 12.81 34.62
N SER A 75 -4.48 11.79 34.49
CA SER A 75 -4.81 10.90 35.61
C SER A 75 -3.59 10.04 35.96
N LYS A 76 -3.36 9.75 37.25
CA LYS A 76 -2.44 8.68 37.65
C LYS A 76 -2.97 7.36 37.09
N GLU A 77 -2.38 6.87 36.00
CA GLU A 77 -2.76 5.58 35.43
C GLU A 77 -2.45 4.45 36.41
N GLU A 78 -3.38 3.51 36.55
CA GLU A 78 -3.16 2.32 37.38
C GLU A 78 -2.16 1.39 36.68
N MET A 79 -0.98 1.25 37.27
CA MET A 79 0.09 0.40 36.78
C MET A 79 -0.03 -1.01 37.37
N VAL A 80 0.17 -2.02 36.53
CA VAL A 80 0.30 -3.43 36.90
C VAL A 80 1.67 -3.96 36.48
N GLU A 81 2.23 -4.86 37.28
CA GLU A 81 3.51 -5.53 37.00
C GLU A 81 3.29 -7.03 36.79
N ALA A 82 4.14 -7.66 35.97
CA ALA A 82 4.23 -9.11 35.87
C ALA A 82 5.68 -9.57 35.66
N TYR A 83 6.08 -10.58 36.43
CA TYR A 83 7.29 -11.35 36.15
C TYR A 83 7.11 -12.14 34.85
N ALA A 84 8.08 -12.03 33.94
CA ALA A 84 8.02 -12.66 32.63
C ALA A 84 8.95 -13.87 32.52
N CYS A 85 10.24 -13.70 32.84
CA CYS A 85 11.28 -14.72 32.77
C CYS A 85 12.58 -14.24 33.43
N LYS A 86 13.59 -15.10 33.45
CA LYS A 86 14.99 -14.73 33.72
C LYS A 86 15.68 -14.07 32.53
N VAL A 87 16.80 -13.38 32.77
CA VAL A 87 17.59 -12.66 31.75
C VAL A 87 18.24 -13.58 30.70
N ASP A 88 18.35 -14.89 30.98
CA ASP A 88 18.88 -15.88 30.01
C ASP A 88 17.88 -16.98 29.61
N GLU A 89 16.64 -16.93 30.11
CA GLU A 89 15.60 -17.90 29.75
C GLU A 89 15.02 -17.70 28.34
N MET A 90 15.23 -16.53 27.74
CA MET A 90 14.66 -16.12 26.45
C MET A 90 15.80 -15.86 25.46
N LYS A 91 15.75 -16.47 24.27
CA LYS A 91 16.81 -16.32 23.25
C LYS A 91 16.63 -15.01 22.48
N ASP A 92 17.71 -14.53 21.87
CA ASP A 92 17.61 -13.39 20.96
C ASP A 92 16.82 -13.77 19.70
N GLY A 93 15.94 -12.86 19.24
CA GLY A 93 14.96 -13.15 18.19
C GLY A 93 13.72 -13.91 18.66
N GLU A 94 13.53 -14.11 19.98
CA GLU A 94 12.34 -14.74 20.53
C GLU A 94 11.22 -13.71 20.83
N MET A 95 9.97 -14.20 20.86
CA MET A 95 8.79 -13.45 21.32
C MET A 95 7.94 -14.30 22.28
N ARG A 96 7.39 -13.70 23.33
CA ARG A 96 6.49 -14.35 24.30
C ARG A 96 5.28 -13.47 24.62
N GLU A 97 4.09 -14.06 24.69
CA GLU A 97 2.95 -13.40 25.32
C GLU A 97 3.02 -13.58 26.84
N ILE A 98 3.05 -12.46 27.58
CA ILE A 98 3.05 -12.43 29.03
C ILE A 98 1.70 -11.85 29.49
N VAL A 99 1.06 -12.52 30.45
CA VAL A 99 -0.16 -12.00 31.11
C VAL A 99 0.26 -10.92 32.10
N VAL A 100 -0.36 -9.74 32.01
CA VAL A 100 -0.05 -8.58 32.86
C VAL A 100 -1.39 -8.00 33.34
N GLY A 101 -1.69 -8.14 34.63
CA GLY A 101 -3.03 -7.92 35.15
C GLY A 101 -4.07 -8.75 34.38
N ASP A 102 -5.17 -8.11 33.99
CA ASP A 102 -6.24 -8.73 33.18
C ASP A 102 -5.93 -8.77 31.66
N GLY A 103 -4.74 -8.30 31.26
CA GLY A 103 -4.34 -8.13 29.86
C GLY A 103 -3.12 -8.96 29.46
N LYS A 104 -2.57 -8.66 28.27
CA LYS A 104 -1.37 -9.32 27.73
C LYS A 104 -0.45 -8.32 27.03
N ALA A 105 0.84 -8.49 27.25
CA ALA A 105 1.93 -7.85 26.53
C ALA A 105 2.72 -8.88 25.70
N LEU A 106 3.31 -8.45 24.59
CA LEU A 106 4.33 -9.18 23.86
C LEU A 106 5.70 -8.76 24.38
N LEU A 107 6.38 -9.66 25.09
CA LEU A 107 7.80 -9.53 25.37
C LEU A 107 8.60 -9.97 24.13
N VAL A 108 9.64 -9.20 23.82
CA VAL A 108 10.57 -9.39 22.72
C VAL A 108 11.98 -9.31 23.28
N ARG A 109 12.88 -10.21 22.85
CA ARG A 109 14.32 -10.06 23.03
C ARG A 109 14.95 -9.90 21.64
N ASP A 110 15.57 -8.76 21.39
CA ASP A 110 16.16 -8.40 20.10
C ASP A 110 17.47 -7.64 20.34
N GLN A 111 18.57 -8.12 19.74
CA GLN A 111 19.92 -7.60 19.91
C GLN A 111 20.38 -7.53 21.38
N GLY A 112 19.92 -8.50 22.20
CA GLY A 112 20.21 -8.61 23.62
C GLY A 112 19.30 -7.77 24.53
N GLU A 113 18.50 -6.85 23.96
CA GLU A 113 17.60 -5.97 24.72
C GLU A 113 16.20 -6.56 24.87
N TYR A 114 15.60 -6.35 26.05
CA TYR A 114 14.22 -6.72 26.32
C TYR A 114 13.25 -5.55 26.06
N ASN A 115 12.18 -5.84 25.32
CA ASN A 115 11.18 -4.87 24.90
C ASN A 115 9.77 -5.43 25.05
N ALA A 116 8.85 -4.70 25.67
CA ALA A 116 7.44 -5.10 25.75
C ALA A 116 6.52 -4.13 24.98
N ILE A 117 5.59 -4.67 24.19
CA ILE A 117 4.58 -3.91 23.42
C ILE A 117 3.22 -4.62 23.47
N GLY A 118 2.16 -4.00 22.93
CA GLY A 118 0.84 -4.65 22.80
C GLY A 118 0.89 -5.94 21.99
N HIS A 119 0.20 -6.99 22.45
CA HIS A 119 0.31 -8.35 21.88
C HIS A 119 -0.46 -8.61 20.57
N LYS A 120 -1.34 -7.69 20.15
CA LYS A 120 -2.17 -7.82 18.96
C LYS A 120 -1.86 -6.72 17.95
N CYS A 121 -1.90 -7.08 16.67
CA CYS A 121 -1.86 -6.13 15.57
C CYS A 121 -3.10 -5.23 15.61
N THR A 122 -2.90 -3.91 15.57
CA THR A 122 -3.96 -2.90 15.60
C THR A 122 -4.89 -2.89 14.38
N HIS A 123 -4.54 -3.59 13.30
CA HIS A 123 -5.40 -3.73 12.11
C HIS A 123 -6.63 -4.60 12.44
N TYR A 124 -6.53 -5.92 12.36
CA TYR A 124 -7.63 -6.87 12.68
C TYR A 124 -7.29 -7.83 13.83
N GLY A 125 -6.45 -7.42 14.80
CA GLY A 125 -6.25 -8.17 16.05
C GLY A 125 -5.38 -9.42 15.96
N ALA A 126 -4.60 -9.61 14.89
CA ALA A 126 -3.71 -10.76 14.73
C ALA A 126 -2.70 -10.86 15.91
N PRO A 127 -2.49 -12.05 16.51
CA PRO A 127 -1.51 -12.20 17.59
C PRO A 127 -0.08 -12.04 17.05
N LEU A 128 0.64 -11.03 17.54
CA LEU A 128 1.96 -10.65 17.03
C LEU A 128 3.06 -11.67 17.38
N VAL A 129 2.87 -12.47 18.44
CA VAL A 129 3.74 -13.62 18.77
C VAL A 129 3.78 -14.67 17.64
N LYS A 130 2.76 -14.72 16.78
CA LYS A 130 2.72 -15.58 15.57
C LYS A 130 3.26 -14.87 14.33
N GLY A 131 3.81 -13.66 14.46
CA GLY A 131 4.39 -12.87 13.37
C GLY A 131 5.84 -13.24 13.05
N ALA A 132 6.53 -12.32 12.38
CA ALA A 132 7.97 -12.41 12.15
C ALA A 132 8.68 -11.25 12.86
N LEU A 133 9.64 -11.57 13.74
CA LEU A 133 10.54 -10.61 14.38
C LEU A 133 11.86 -10.56 13.63
N LYS A 134 12.37 -9.36 13.35
CA LYS A 134 13.74 -9.12 12.87
C LYS A 134 14.13 -7.64 13.03
N ASN A 135 15.38 -7.35 13.40
CA ASN A 135 15.95 -5.99 13.43
C ASN A 135 15.12 -4.95 14.21
N GLY A 136 14.53 -5.35 15.34
CA GLY A 136 13.66 -4.46 16.13
C GLY A 136 12.26 -4.24 15.54
N HIS A 137 11.84 -5.02 14.54
CA HIS A 137 10.52 -4.96 13.90
C HIS A 137 9.75 -6.27 14.06
N VAL A 138 8.49 -6.19 14.51
CA VAL A 138 7.55 -7.31 14.44
C VAL A 138 6.51 -7.09 13.35
N ARG A 139 6.47 -8.02 12.38
CA ARG A 139 5.54 -8.00 11.25
C ARG A 139 4.38 -8.96 11.46
N CYS A 140 3.17 -8.43 11.35
CA CYS A 140 1.89 -9.12 11.50
C CYS A 140 1.76 -10.28 10.50
N PRO A 141 1.40 -11.50 10.96
CA PRO A 141 1.33 -12.68 10.09
C PRO A 141 0.14 -12.67 9.13
N TRP A 142 -0.92 -11.91 9.41
CA TRP A 142 -2.13 -11.92 8.59
C TRP A 142 -2.07 -10.95 7.41
N HIS A 143 -1.60 -9.72 7.65
CA HIS A 143 -1.75 -8.62 6.70
C HIS A 143 -0.47 -7.81 6.45
N GLY A 144 0.65 -8.15 7.10
CA GLY A 144 1.95 -7.51 6.84
C GLY A 144 2.23 -6.20 7.57
N ALA A 145 1.29 -5.68 8.35
CA ALA A 145 1.48 -4.51 9.22
C ALA A 145 2.70 -4.69 10.14
N CYS A 146 3.56 -3.68 10.25
CA CYS A 146 4.84 -3.79 10.94
C CYS A 146 4.98 -2.76 12.06
N PHE A 147 5.43 -3.21 13.23
CA PHE A 147 5.58 -2.41 14.43
C PHE A 147 7.01 -2.44 14.94
N ASN A 148 7.51 -1.26 15.33
CA ASN A 148 8.81 -1.11 15.99
C ASN A 148 8.69 -1.60 17.44
N VAL A 149 9.51 -2.57 17.86
CA VAL A 149 9.41 -3.17 19.21
C VAL A 149 9.90 -2.24 20.32
N ARG A 150 10.75 -1.26 19.98
CA ARG A 150 11.31 -0.27 20.91
C ARG A 150 10.30 0.82 21.24
N THR A 151 9.47 1.24 20.28
CA THR A 151 8.49 2.34 20.47
C THR A 151 7.03 1.90 20.46
N GLY A 152 6.71 0.75 19.88
CA GLY A 152 5.34 0.32 19.55
C GLY A 152 4.74 1.02 18.32
N ASP A 153 5.47 1.92 17.65
CA ASP A 153 4.95 2.65 16.50
C ASP A 153 4.71 1.74 15.29
N ILE A 154 3.65 2.03 14.53
CA ILE A 154 3.44 1.44 13.21
C ILE A 154 4.41 2.05 12.19
N GLU A 155 5.20 1.21 11.55
CA GLU A 155 6.21 1.60 10.55
C GLU A 155 5.92 1.04 9.15
N ASP A 156 5.10 0.00 9.05
CA ASP A 156 4.51 -0.47 7.79
C ASP A 156 3.05 -0.88 7.98
N TYR A 157 2.29 -0.84 6.90
CA TYR A 157 0.83 -0.90 6.86
C TYR A 157 0.34 -2.33 6.51
N PRO A 158 -0.96 -2.68 6.59
CA PRO A 158 -2.17 -1.87 6.83
C PRO A 158 -2.47 -1.56 8.30
N GLY A 159 -3.36 -0.59 8.53
CA GLY A 159 -3.71 -0.05 9.86
C GLY A 159 -3.29 1.41 9.99
N LEU A 160 -3.73 2.08 11.05
CA LEU A 160 -3.35 3.48 11.33
C LEU A 160 -2.84 3.69 12.76
N ASP A 161 -3.14 2.77 13.67
CA ASP A 161 -2.83 2.89 15.10
C ASP A 161 -1.54 2.14 15.46
N CYS A 162 -0.77 2.72 16.38
CA CYS A 162 0.39 2.08 16.97
C CYS A 162 -0.03 1.11 18.07
N VAL A 163 0.79 0.09 18.37
CA VAL A 163 0.58 -0.71 19.57
C VAL A 163 1.08 0.07 20.80
N PRO A 164 0.49 -0.15 21.99
CA PRO A 164 1.03 0.38 23.23
C PRO A 164 2.46 -0.09 23.46
N LYS A 165 3.27 0.77 24.09
CA LYS A 165 4.59 0.41 24.63
C LYS A 165 4.43 0.14 26.12
N HIS A 166 5.13 -0.88 26.62
CA HIS A 166 5.20 -1.20 28.04
C HIS A 166 6.65 -1.09 28.51
N GLU A 167 6.84 -0.71 29.77
CA GLU A 167 8.17 -0.64 30.38
C GLU A 167 8.64 -2.06 30.70
N VAL A 168 9.94 -2.31 30.55
CA VAL A 168 10.58 -3.56 30.99
C VAL A 168 11.71 -3.20 31.94
N VAL A 169 11.74 -3.87 33.09
CA VAL A 169 12.71 -3.63 34.16
C VAL A 169 13.38 -4.96 34.50
N ILE A 170 14.70 -4.95 34.64
CA ILE A 170 15.45 -6.07 35.22
C ILE A 170 15.53 -5.83 36.73
N GLN A 171 14.75 -6.58 37.49
CA GLN A 171 14.75 -6.57 38.96
C GLN A 171 15.72 -7.63 39.49
N ASP A 172 16.35 -7.37 40.63
CA ASP A 172 17.29 -8.29 41.31
C ASP A 172 18.43 -8.86 40.41
N GLY A 173 18.79 -8.14 39.34
CA GLY A 173 19.83 -8.52 38.39
C GLY A 173 19.47 -9.60 37.35
N ASP A 174 18.40 -10.37 37.56
CA ASP A 174 18.03 -11.53 36.72
C ASP A 174 16.53 -11.55 36.33
N LYS A 175 15.63 -10.85 37.03
CA LYS A 175 14.18 -10.96 36.80
C LYS A 175 13.70 -9.95 35.76
N VAL A 176 13.29 -10.41 34.58
CA VAL A 176 12.62 -9.57 33.58
C VAL A 176 11.17 -9.36 34.01
N VAL A 177 10.81 -8.11 34.30
CA VAL A 177 9.47 -7.69 34.74
C VAL A 177 8.89 -6.68 33.77
N ILE A 178 7.64 -6.88 33.35
CA ILE A 178 6.90 -5.91 32.53
C ILE A 178 6.04 -5.04 33.43
N ARG A 179 6.09 -3.73 33.22
CA ARG A 179 5.18 -2.75 33.85
C ARG A 179 4.30 -2.11 32.79
N ALA A 180 2.99 -2.10 33.02
CA ALA A 180 2.02 -1.61 32.05
C ALA A 180 0.85 -0.89 32.73
N ALA A 181 0.37 0.20 32.12
CA ALA A 181 -0.89 0.82 32.49
C ALA A 181 -2.06 -0.09 32.09
N LYS A 182 -3.05 -0.27 32.99
CA LYS A 182 -4.26 -1.06 32.68
C LYS A 182 -5.03 -0.52 31.47
N SER A 183 -5.07 0.79 31.30
CA SER A 183 -5.64 1.50 30.13
C SER A 183 -5.05 0.99 28.81
N ALA A 184 -3.71 0.97 28.72
CA ALA A 184 -2.95 0.51 27.57
C ALA A 184 -3.16 -0.99 27.28
N LEU A 185 -3.24 -1.81 28.33
CA LEU A 185 -3.54 -3.24 28.20
C LEU A 185 -4.95 -3.48 27.64
N GLY A 186 -5.93 -2.67 28.04
CA GLY A 186 -7.33 -2.78 27.58
C GLY A 186 -7.57 -2.24 26.16
N SER A 187 -6.96 -1.11 25.78
CA SER A 187 -7.20 -0.50 24.45
C SER A 187 -6.58 -1.29 23.30
N HIS A 188 -5.46 -1.99 23.56
CA HIS A 188 -4.59 -2.65 22.57
C HIS A 188 -4.02 -1.73 21.47
N LYS A 189 -4.36 -0.43 21.46
CA LYS A 189 -3.99 0.54 20.42
C LYS A 189 -3.78 1.92 21.00
N ARG A 190 -2.92 2.72 20.36
CA ARG A 190 -2.73 4.15 20.63
C ARG A 190 -2.56 4.93 19.33
N TYR A 191 -2.95 6.19 19.35
CA TYR A 191 -2.49 7.12 18.31
C TYR A 191 -0.99 7.40 18.47
N LYS A 192 -0.34 7.78 17.37
CA LYS A 192 0.96 8.44 17.43
C LYS A 192 0.74 9.90 17.80
N THR A 193 1.64 10.49 18.59
CA THR A 193 1.55 11.89 19.01
C THR A 193 1.41 12.80 17.79
N MET A 194 0.44 13.71 17.83
CA MET A 194 0.14 14.66 16.77
C MET A 194 0.05 16.08 17.33
N VAL A 195 0.52 17.05 16.54
CA VAL A 195 0.28 18.47 16.84
C VAL A 195 -1.21 18.79 16.64
N GLN A 196 -1.81 19.45 17.63
CA GLN A 196 -3.21 19.88 17.54
C GLN A 196 -3.35 21.35 17.11
N THR A 197 -2.30 22.16 17.25
CA THR A 197 -2.33 23.58 16.87
C THR A 197 -2.30 23.76 15.35
N GLN A 198 -3.19 24.62 14.84
CA GLN A 198 -3.21 25.02 13.43
C GLN A 198 -2.82 26.50 13.29
N ASN A 199 -1.88 26.78 12.39
CA ASN A 199 -1.65 28.12 11.86
C ASN A 199 -2.54 28.28 10.62
N VAL A 200 -3.66 29.00 10.75
CA VAL A 200 -4.62 29.24 9.67
C VAL A 200 -4.03 30.03 8.49
N ASN A 201 -3.00 30.84 8.77
CA ASN A 201 -2.24 31.61 7.77
C ASN A 201 -0.97 30.87 7.29
N GLY A 202 -0.79 29.62 7.71
CA GLY A 202 0.30 28.76 7.26
C GLY A 202 -0.03 28.03 5.95
N ALA A 203 0.99 27.39 5.38
CA ALA A 203 0.89 26.63 4.14
C ALA A 203 -0.28 25.63 4.15
N HIS A 204 -0.91 25.45 2.99
CA HIS A 204 -2.06 24.59 2.79
C HIS A 204 -1.69 23.36 1.95
N VAL A 205 -1.81 22.19 2.57
CA VAL A 205 -1.80 20.92 1.85
C VAL A 205 -3.23 20.57 1.44
N LEU A 206 -3.50 20.58 0.14
CA LEU A 206 -4.74 20.05 -0.43
C LEU A 206 -4.50 18.60 -0.88
N ILE A 207 -5.39 17.70 -0.45
CA ILE A 207 -5.32 16.27 -0.75
C ILE A 207 -6.60 15.88 -1.49
N VAL A 208 -6.49 15.47 -2.75
CA VAL A 208 -7.64 15.15 -3.62
C VAL A 208 -7.83 13.63 -3.68
N GLY A 209 -8.93 13.15 -3.12
CA GLY A 209 -9.30 11.75 -2.94
C GLY A 209 -9.44 11.38 -1.45
N GLY A 210 -10.44 10.56 -1.10
CA GLY A 210 -10.72 10.11 0.27
C GLY A 210 -10.25 8.69 0.60
N GLY A 211 -9.01 8.35 0.22
CA GLY A 211 -8.45 6.99 0.37
C GLY A 211 -7.47 6.82 1.55
N PRO A 212 -6.93 5.61 1.75
CA PRO A 212 -5.94 5.33 2.81
C PRO A 212 -4.66 6.16 2.64
N ALA A 213 -4.25 6.46 1.40
CA ALA A 213 -3.15 7.38 1.11
C ALA A 213 -3.40 8.77 1.70
N SER A 214 -4.61 9.31 1.51
CA SER A 214 -5.00 10.64 1.97
C SER A 214 -5.04 10.75 3.48
N VAL A 215 -5.69 9.78 4.15
CA VAL A 215 -5.77 9.73 5.62
C VAL A 215 -4.38 9.62 6.24
N THR A 216 -3.55 8.70 5.72
CA THR A 216 -2.18 8.52 6.21
C THR A 216 -1.32 9.75 5.97
N CYS A 217 -1.50 10.43 4.82
CA CYS A 217 -0.79 11.67 4.54
C CYS A 217 -1.16 12.76 5.56
N ALA A 218 -2.46 13.00 5.78
CA ALA A 218 -2.94 14.01 6.72
C ALA A 218 -2.52 13.72 8.18
N GLU A 219 -2.59 12.46 8.63
CA GLU A 219 -2.11 12.06 9.95
C GLU A 219 -0.60 12.21 10.09
N VAL A 220 0.19 11.73 9.12
CA VAL A 220 1.66 11.78 9.20
C VAL A 220 2.17 13.23 9.16
N LEU A 221 1.51 14.14 8.44
CA LEU A 221 1.79 15.58 8.52
C LEU A 221 1.68 16.10 9.97
N ARG A 222 0.57 15.77 10.67
CA ARG A 222 0.38 16.16 12.08
C ARG A 222 1.32 15.45 13.04
N GLN A 223 1.71 14.20 12.76
CA GLN A 223 2.73 13.46 13.52
C GLN A 223 4.14 14.02 13.34
N LYS A 224 4.37 14.71 12.21
CA LYS A 224 5.62 15.42 11.87
C LYS A 224 5.57 16.92 12.23
N SER A 225 4.65 17.33 13.10
CA SER A 225 4.51 18.71 13.58
C SER A 225 4.18 19.75 12.51
N PHE A 226 3.64 19.35 11.35
CA PHE A 226 3.10 20.31 10.38
C PHE A 226 1.88 21.02 10.98
N THR A 227 1.95 22.35 11.12
CA THR A 227 0.89 23.18 11.71
C THR A 227 0.01 23.89 10.67
N GLY A 228 0.32 23.78 9.38
CA GLY A 228 -0.45 24.43 8.32
C GLY A 228 -1.86 23.86 8.11
N ARG A 229 -2.61 24.43 7.15
CA ARG A 229 -3.94 23.94 6.76
C ARG A 229 -3.81 22.58 6.06
N ILE A 230 -4.70 21.64 6.38
CA ILE A 230 -4.83 20.36 5.65
C ILE A 230 -6.29 20.20 5.27
N THR A 231 -6.56 19.98 3.97
CA THR A 231 -7.89 19.66 3.46
C THR A 231 -7.84 18.36 2.67
N ILE A 232 -8.68 17.39 3.00
CA ILE A 232 -8.99 16.24 2.16
C ILE A 232 -10.29 16.52 1.41
N ALA A 233 -10.25 16.60 0.09
CA ALA A 233 -11.43 16.75 -0.78
C ALA A 233 -11.73 15.43 -1.49
N THR A 234 -12.95 14.92 -1.39
CA THR A 234 -13.33 13.61 -1.95
C THR A 234 -14.69 13.68 -2.64
N GLN A 235 -14.85 13.02 -3.78
CA GLN A 235 -16.14 12.88 -4.48
C GLN A 235 -17.17 12.08 -3.68
N GLU A 236 -16.73 11.29 -2.70
CA GLU A 236 -17.58 10.42 -1.89
C GLU A 236 -18.48 11.25 -0.94
N THR A 237 -19.66 10.73 -0.63
CA THR A 237 -20.60 11.26 0.38
C THR A 237 -20.15 11.00 1.82
N HIS A 238 -19.29 9.99 2.02
CA HIS A 238 -18.84 9.52 3.33
C HIS A 238 -17.42 9.95 3.70
N LEU A 239 -17.11 9.91 5.00
CA LEU A 239 -15.73 10.00 5.49
C LEU A 239 -14.87 8.83 4.98
N PRO A 240 -13.53 8.98 4.87
CA PRO A 240 -12.66 7.92 4.39
C PRO A 240 -12.85 6.57 5.12
N TYR A 241 -13.05 5.50 4.36
CA TYR A 241 -13.43 4.17 4.86
C TYR A 241 -12.56 3.02 4.31
N ASP A 242 -12.53 1.89 5.03
CA ASP A 242 -11.83 0.66 4.64
C ASP A 242 -12.53 -0.04 3.48
N ARG A 243 -12.07 0.22 2.25
CA ARG A 243 -12.63 -0.41 1.04
C ARG A 243 -12.39 -1.91 0.97
N THR A 244 -11.46 -2.47 1.74
CA THR A 244 -11.17 -3.92 1.70
C THR A 244 -12.30 -4.76 2.32
N LYS A 245 -13.19 -4.13 3.10
CA LYS A 245 -14.42 -4.72 3.64
C LYS A 245 -15.50 -4.96 2.58
N LEU A 246 -15.59 -4.10 1.56
CA LEU A 246 -16.74 -4.05 0.63
C LEU A 246 -17.03 -5.41 -0.02
N SER A 247 -16.00 -6.09 -0.55
CA SER A 247 -16.12 -7.39 -1.23
C SER A 247 -16.20 -8.60 -0.29
N LYS A 248 -15.82 -8.45 0.98
CA LYS A 248 -15.65 -9.56 1.94
C LYS A 248 -16.82 -9.68 2.91
N ALA A 249 -17.30 -8.55 3.43
CA ALA A 249 -18.52 -8.53 4.24
C ALA A 249 -19.76 -8.52 3.32
N MET A 250 -19.75 -7.61 2.33
CA MET A 250 -20.97 -7.03 1.73
C MET A 250 -21.90 -6.46 2.83
N ASP A 251 -23.04 -5.86 2.48
CA ASP A 251 -24.06 -5.37 3.45
C ASP A 251 -23.46 -4.52 4.60
N VAL A 252 -22.76 -3.45 4.23
CA VAL A 252 -21.96 -2.62 5.15
C VAL A 252 -22.68 -1.32 5.50
N ASN A 253 -22.75 -1.00 6.80
CA ASN A 253 -22.92 0.40 7.23
C ASN A 253 -21.57 1.12 7.04
N PRO A 254 -21.50 2.22 6.25
CA PRO A 254 -20.28 3.01 6.06
C PRO A 254 -19.60 3.41 7.37
N GLU A 255 -20.36 3.84 8.38
CA GLU A 255 -19.84 4.37 9.65
C GLU A 255 -19.01 3.33 10.41
N ASN A 256 -19.42 2.06 10.36
CA ASN A 256 -18.73 0.94 11.00
C ASN A 256 -17.41 0.56 10.31
N ILE A 257 -17.13 1.13 9.13
CA ILE A 257 -15.91 0.90 8.35
C ILE A 257 -15.12 2.20 8.09
N TYR A 258 -15.47 3.32 8.73
CA TYR A 258 -14.67 4.55 8.69
C TYR A 258 -13.26 4.30 9.26
N LEU A 259 -12.25 4.85 8.58
CA LEU A 259 -10.85 4.74 9.01
C LEU A 259 -10.59 5.58 10.27
N ARG A 260 -11.30 6.72 10.37
CA ARG A 260 -11.36 7.59 11.53
C ARG A 260 -12.76 8.18 11.65
N PRO A 261 -13.30 8.32 12.88
CA PRO A 261 -14.50 9.11 13.14
C PRO A 261 -14.25 10.63 12.93
N GLN A 262 -15.31 11.43 12.88
CA GLN A 262 -15.21 12.88 12.61
C GLN A 262 -14.42 13.64 13.68
N ASP A 263 -14.68 13.33 14.95
CA ASP A 263 -14.06 13.95 16.13
C ASP A 263 -12.52 13.80 16.13
N PHE A 264 -11.99 12.70 15.57
CA PHE A 264 -10.57 12.53 15.34
C PHE A 264 -10.00 13.62 14.41
N TYR A 265 -10.63 13.87 13.26
CA TYR A 265 -10.17 14.85 12.29
C TYR A 265 -10.25 16.28 12.85
N ASP A 266 -11.33 16.58 13.57
CA ASP A 266 -11.53 17.86 14.25
C ASP A 266 -10.45 18.09 15.32
N ALA A 267 -10.16 17.07 16.14
CA ALA A 267 -9.17 17.13 17.24
C ALA A 267 -7.71 17.35 16.79
N VAL A 268 -7.40 17.17 15.49
CA VAL A 268 -6.10 17.53 14.88
C VAL A 268 -6.24 18.51 13.69
N ASN A 269 -7.36 19.21 13.59
CA ASN A 269 -7.61 20.25 12.58
C ASN A 269 -7.33 19.80 11.13
N ILE A 270 -7.89 18.66 10.73
CA ILE A 270 -7.90 18.17 9.33
C ILE A 270 -9.30 18.41 8.76
N LYS A 271 -9.45 19.26 7.74
CA LYS A 271 -10.75 19.52 7.11
C LYS A 271 -11.07 18.41 6.11
N ILE A 272 -12.25 17.79 6.22
CA ILE A 272 -12.78 16.87 5.19
C ILE A 272 -13.86 17.61 4.39
N LEU A 273 -13.80 17.51 3.07
CA LEU A 273 -14.82 17.99 2.14
C LEU A 273 -15.33 16.81 1.31
N THR A 274 -16.56 16.37 1.59
CA THR A 274 -17.28 15.35 0.82
C THR A 274 -17.92 15.94 -0.43
N GLN A 275 -18.32 15.10 -1.39
CA GLN A 275 -18.96 15.49 -2.66
C GLN A 275 -18.15 16.48 -3.52
N LYS A 276 -16.82 16.50 -3.34
CA LYS A 276 -15.87 17.30 -4.12
C LYS A 276 -15.17 16.46 -5.18
N ARG A 277 -15.76 16.34 -6.37
CA ARG A 277 -15.10 15.79 -7.57
C ARG A 277 -14.21 16.87 -8.19
N ALA A 278 -12.90 16.63 -8.28
CA ALA A 278 -11.99 17.50 -9.03
C ALA A 278 -12.20 17.35 -10.54
N THR A 279 -12.18 18.46 -11.27
CA THR A 279 -12.40 18.55 -12.72
C THR A 279 -11.20 19.13 -13.47
N GLU A 280 -10.31 19.84 -12.78
CA GLU A 280 -9.10 20.46 -13.33
C GLU A 280 -8.03 20.63 -12.23
N VAL A 281 -6.75 20.63 -12.62
CA VAL A 281 -5.65 21.14 -11.79
C VAL A 281 -4.86 22.17 -12.56
N ASN A 282 -4.74 23.37 -12.02
CA ASN A 282 -3.79 24.37 -12.51
C ASN A 282 -2.53 24.35 -11.62
N ALA A 283 -1.41 23.95 -12.21
CA ALA A 283 -0.14 23.82 -11.50
C ALA A 283 0.65 25.14 -11.38
N GLU A 284 0.37 26.13 -12.24
CA GLU A 284 1.02 27.43 -12.27
C GLU A 284 0.36 28.39 -11.29
N GLU A 285 -0.97 28.52 -11.36
CA GLU A 285 -1.82 29.31 -10.45
C GLU A 285 -2.21 28.55 -9.17
N GLN A 286 -1.66 27.35 -8.98
CA GLN A 286 -1.76 26.49 -7.80
C GLN A 286 -3.17 26.28 -7.23
N TYR A 287 -4.15 25.92 -8.07
CA TYR A 287 -5.51 25.58 -7.64
C TYR A 287 -6.04 24.27 -8.23
N VAL A 288 -7.06 23.72 -7.58
CA VAL A 288 -7.90 22.62 -8.10
C VAL A 288 -9.32 23.14 -8.27
N THR A 289 -9.88 22.97 -9.47
CA THR A 289 -11.30 23.25 -9.75
C THR A 289 -12.14 22.00 -9.45
N PHE A 290 -13.31 22.18 -8.84
CA PHE A 290 -14.27 21.12 -8.55
C PHE A 290 -15.53 21.21 -9.41
N GLU A 291 -16.30 20.12 -9.46
CA GLU A 291 -17.51 19.96 -10.28
C GLU A 291 -18.62 21.00 -9.97
N ASP A 292 -18.63 21.56 -8.76
CA ASP A 292 -19.53 22.66 -8.37
C ASP A 292 -18.98 24.07 -8.62
N GLY A 293 -17.83 24.18 -9.30
CA GLY A 293 -17.18 25.44 -9.65
C GLY A 293 -16.34 26.07 -8.53
N GLU A 294 -16.29 25.48 -7.33
CA GLU A 294 -15.35 25.95 -6.30
C GLU A 294 -13.90 25.70 -6.77
N GLN A 295 -13.04 26.69 -6.57
CA GLN A 295 -11.60 26.56 -6.72
C GLN A 295 -10.91 26.61 -5.36
N ILE A 296 -10.07 25.63 -5.07
CA ILE A 296 -9.29 25.58 -3.83
C ILE A 296 -7.81 25.74 -4.16
N GLN A 297 -7.25 26.86 -3.73
CA GLN A 297 -5.83 27.21 -3.74
C GLN A 297 -5.01 26.28 -2.84
N PHE A 298 -3.75 25.99 -3.20
CA PHE A 298 -2.85 25.11 -2.44
C PHE A 298 -1.40 25.59 -2.45
N ASP A 299 -0.67 25.35 -1.36
CA ASP A 299 0.80 25.46 -1.32
C ASP A 299 1.47 24.12 -1.71
N LYS A 300 0.81 23.00 -1.36
CA LYS A 300 1.18 21.64 -1.76
C LYS A 300 -0.08 20.86 -2.14
N LEU A 301 -0.03 20.13 -3.26
CA LEU A 301 -1.11 19.28 -3.74
C LEU A 301 -0.72 17.79 -3.70
N VAL A 302 -1.61 16.95 -3.18
CA VAL A 302 -1.48 15.49 -3.17
C VAL A 302 -2.66 14.88 -3.92
N ILE A 303 -2.40 14.30 -5.08
CA ILE A 303 -3.41 13.61 -5.89
C ILE A 303 -3.46 12.13 -5.49
N ALA A 304 -4.56 11.75 -4.84
CA ALA A 304 -4.79 10.43 -4.26
C ALA A 304 -6.18 9.86 -4.64
N THR A 305 -6.67 10.20 -5.84
CA THR A 305 -7.98 9.75 -6.37
C THR A 305 -8.05 8.25 -6.65
N GLY A 306 -6.90 7.58 -6.76
CA GLY A 306 -6.82 6.14 -6.98
C GLY A 306 -7.36 5.74 -8.36
N GLY A 307 -8.34 4.85 -8.38
CA GLY A 307 -9.00 4.40 -9.61
C GLY A 307 -10.49 4.13 -9.46
N ARG A 308 -11.11 3.83 -10.61
CA ARG A 308 -12.52 3.42 -10.74
C ARG A 308 -12.61 2.04 -11.41
N PRO A 309 -13.67 1.25 -11.13
CA PRO A 309 -13.91 -0.01 -11.84
C PRO A 309 -13.95 0.19 -13.35
N ARG A 310 -13.38 -0.76 -14.09
CA ARG A 310 -13.43 -0.78 -15.55
C ARG A 310 -14.80 -1.27 -16.00
N THR A 311 -15.39 -0.56 -16.95
CA THR A 311 -16.57 -0.99 -17.70
C THR A 311 -16.17 -1.67 -19.00
N LEU A 312 -17.04 -2.53 -19.56
CA LEU A 312 -16.83 -3.12 -20.87
C LEU A 312 -17.60 -2.33 -21.94
N PRO A 313 -17.00 -2.04 -23.11
CA PRO A 313 -17.67 -1.38 -24.23
C PRO A 313 -18.49 -2.40 -25.04
N ILE A 314 -19.49 -3.00 -24.41
CA ILE A 314 -20.41 -3.98 -25.02
C ILE A 314 -21.87 -3.52 -24.89
N PRO A 315 -22.78 -3.91 -25.82
CA PRO A 315 -24.19 -3.56 -25.71
C PRO A 315 -24.81 -4.07 -24.41
N GLY A 316 -25.69 -3.26 -23.81
CA GLY A 316 -26.41 -3.58 -22.58
C GLY A 316 -25.60 -3.47 -21.27
N TRP A 317 -24.36 -2.95 -21.31
CA TRP A 317 -23.57 -2.71 -20.09
C TRP A 317 -24.16 -1.62 -19.17
N ASP A 318 -25.07 -0.80 -19.71
CA ASP A 318 -25.82 0.27 -19.05
C ASP A 318 -27.17 -0.17 -18.44
N LEU A 319 -27.52 -1.45 -18.55
CA LEU A 319 -28.74 -2.00 -17.93
C LEU A 319 -28.70 -1.88 -16.38
N LYS A 320 -29.84 -1.58 -15.76
CA LYS A 320 -29.93 -1.08 -14.37
C LYS A 320 -29.41 -2.02 -13.27
N ASN A 321 -29.27 -3.30 -13.59
CA ASN A 321 -28.79 -4.39 -12.73
C ASN A 321 -27.43 -4.96 -13.22
N VAL A 322 -26.65 -4.15 -13.93
CA VAL A 322 -25.22 -4.36 -14.19
C VAL A 322 -24.45 -3.48 -13.21
N PHE A 323 -23.82 -4.10 -12.20
CA PHE A 323 -23.16 -3.37 -11.11
C PHE A 323 -21.63 -3.43 -11.22
N VAL A 324 -21.00 -2.38 -10.71
CA VAL A 324 -19.59 -2.38 -10.30
C VAL A 324 -19.53 -2.48 -8.77
N LEU A 325 -18.35 -2.72 -8.19
CA LEU A 325 -18.15 -2.62 -6.74
C LEU A 325 -17.01 -1.65 -6.41
N ARG A 326 -17.34 -0.47 -5.87
CA ARG A 326 -16.36 0.53 -5.41
C ARG A 326 -16.73 1.24 -4.11
N THR A 327 -18.02 1.34 -3.81
CA THR A 327 -18.62 2.08 -2.68
C THR A 327 -19.43 1.16 -1.76
N PRO A 328 -19.80 1.61 -0.54
CA PRO A 328 -20.78 0.93 0.31
C PRO A 328 -22.14 0.75 -0.38
N ASP A 329 -22.61 1.78 -1.11
CA ASP A 329 -23.88 1.74 -1.83
C ASP A 329 -23.89 0.65 -2.90
N ASP A 330 -22.79 0.49 -3.65
CA ASP A 330 -22.63 -0.63 -4.60
C ASP A 330 -22.75 -1.99 -3.89
N ALA A 331 -22.04 -2.17 -2.76
CA ALA A 331 -22.05 -3.42 -1.99
C ALA A 331 -23.46 -3.77 -1.50
N ASN A 332 -24.19 -2.77 -1.03
CA ASN A 332 -25.53 -2.90 -0.47
C ASN A 332 -26.59 -3.10 -1.57
N ALA A 333 -26.42 -2.46 -2.73
CA ALA A 333 -27.27 -2.69 -3.89
C ALA A 333 -27.08 -4.10 -4.48
N ILE A 334 -25.83 -4.54 -4.66
CA ILE A 334 -25.49 -5.88 -5.16
C ILE A 334 -26.15 -6.96 -4.30
N ILE A 335 -25.97 -6.92 -2.97
CA ILE A 335 -26.47 -7.98 -2.10
C ILE A 335 -28.01 -8.01 -2.02
N LYS A 336 -28.66 -6.84 -2.12
CA LYS A 336 -30.12 -6.71 -2.18
C LYS A 336 -30.69 -7.33 -3.47
N VAL A 337 -30.03 -7.14 -4.61
CA VAL A 337 -30.47 -7.68 -5.90
C VAL A 337 -30.10 -9.16 -6.08
N ALA A 338 -28.96 -9.59 -5.54
CA ALA A 338 -28.44 -10.96 -5.72
C ALA A 338 -29.30 -12.06 -5.07
N LYS A 339 -30.14 -11.71 -4.07
CA LYS A 339 -30.88 -12.68 -3.28
C LYS A 339 -31.83 -13.53 -4.15
N ASP A 340 -31.68 -14.85 -4.07
CA ASP A 340 -32.49 -15.84 -4.81
C ASP A 340 -32.45 -15.68 -6.36
N ARG A 341 -31.42 -15.00 -6.88
CA ARG A 341 -31.23 -14.67 -8.32
C ARG A 341 -30.08 -15.42 -8.99
N ASN A 342 -30.08 -15.47 -10.33
CA ASN A 342 -28.93 -15.93 -11.11
C ASN A 342 -27.93 -14.77 -11.30
N VAL A 343 -26.74 -14.92 -10.73
CA VAL A 343 -25.68 -13.89 -10.73
C VAL A 343 -24.55 -14.31 -11.67
N VAL A 344 -24.14 -13.41 -12.56
CA VAL A 344 -22.95 -13.58 -13.41
C VAL A 344 -21.89 -12.54 -13.03
N VAL A 345 -20.75 -13.00 -12.53
CA VAL A 345 -19.56 -12.18 -12.33
C VAL A 345 -18.74 -12.19 -13.62
N CYS A 346 -18.52 -11.01 -14.22
CA CYS A 346 -17.68 -10.85 -15.39
C CYS A 346 -16.23 -10.56 -14.97
N GLY A 347 -15.35 -11.55 -15.06
CA GLY A 347 -13.93 -11.49 -14.69
C GLY A 347 -13.63 -12.09 -13.31
N ALA A 348 -12.68 -13.02 -13.29
CA ALA A 348 -12.20 -13.73 -12.10
C ALA A 348 -11.01 -12.99 -11.43
N SER A 349 -11.12 -11.67 -11.27
CA SER A 349 -10.18 -10.88 -10.46
C SER A 349 -10.38 -11.11 -8.96
N PHE A 350 -9.52 -10.53 -8.11
CA PHE A 350 -9.64 -10.68 -6.66
C PHE A 350 -10.99 -10.15 -6.14
N ILE A 351 -11.46 -9.03 -6.68
CA ILE A 351 -12.78 -8.47 -6.32
C ILE A 351 -13.90 -9.39 -6.83
N GLY A 352 -13.84 -9.83 -8.09
CA GLY A 352 -14.86 -10.71 -8.67
C GLY A 352 -14.99 -12.04 -7.91
N MET A 353 -13.87 -12.64 -7.52
CA MET A 353 -13.81 -13.89 -6.77
C MET A 353 -14.20 -13.70 -5.29
N GLU A 354 -13.85 -12.58 -4.64
CA GLU A 354 -14.37 -12.29 -3.30
C GLU A 354 -15.89 -12.08 -3.31
N VAL A 355 -16.44 -11.35 -4.29
CA VAL A 355 -17.89 -11.18 -4.46
C VAL A 355 -18.59 -12.51 -4.74
N ALA A 356 -18.04 -13.35 -5.63
CA ALA A 356 -18.57 -14.70 -5.87
C ALA A 356 -18.60 -15.53 -4.57
N SER A 357 -17.54 -15.47 -3.76
CA SER A 357 -17.47 -16.14 -2.45
C SER A 357 -18.51 -15.61 -1.45
N SER A 358 -18.83 -14.32 -1.50
CA SER A 358 -19.76 -13.66 -0.58
C SER A 358 -21.24 -13.83 -0.98
N LEU A 359 -21.51 -14.17 -2.24
CA LEU A 359 -22.86 -14.33 -2.79
C LEU A 359 -23.32 -15.79 -2.96
N VAL A 360 -22.42 -16.77 -2.99
CA VAL A 360 -22.78 -18.17 -3.33
C VAL A 360 -23.82 -18.80 -2.39
N SER A 361 -23.93 -18.36 -1.14
CA SER A 361 -24.94 -18.81 -0.18
C SER A 361 -26.21 -17.94 -0.11
N LYS A 362 -26.28 -16.89 -0.94
CA LYS A 362 -27.36 -15.88 -0.95
C LYS A 362 -28.10 -15.82 -2.30
N ALA A 363 -27.40 -16.14 -3.38
CA ALA A 363 -27.94 -16.22 -4.74
C ALA A 363 -28.49 -17.62 -5.05
N LYS A 364 -29.41 -17.71 -6.02
CA LYS A 364 -29.90 -18.99 -6.56
C LYS A 364 -28.83 -19.72 -7.37
N LYS A 365 -28.00 -18.98 -8.10
CA LYS A 365 -26.85 -19.49 -8.86
C LYS A 365 -25.81 -18.40 -8.98
N VAL A 366 -24.53 -18.76 -8.79
CA VAL A 366 -23.40 -17.88 -9.13
C VAL A 366 -22.62 -18.50 -10.28
N SER A 367 -22.35 -17.68 -11.30
CA SER A 367 -21.49 -18.02 -12.43
C SER A 367 -20.37 -16.98 -12.56
N VAL A 368 -19.17 -17.42 -12.92
CA VAL A 368 -18.02 -16.54 -13.21
C VAL A 368 -17.62 -16.76 -14.66
N CYS A 369 -17.60 -15.68 -15.44
CA CYS A 369 -17.15 -15.66 -16.83
C CYS A 369 -15.75 -15.03 -16.90
N GLU A 370 -14.75 -15.75 -17.38
CA GLU A 370 -13.36 -15.29 -17.45
C GLU A 370 -12.76 -15.54 -18.85
N PHE A 371 -12.08 -14.53 -19.39
CA PHE A 371 -11.42 -14.56 -20.69
C PHE A 371 -10.19 -15.48 -20.70
N PHE A 372 -9.46 -15.57 -19.58
CA PHE A 372 -8.29 -16.44 -19.45
C PHE A 372 -8.68 -17.90 -19.17
N SER A 373 -7.68 -18.80 -19.26
CA SER A 373 -7.89 -20.25 -19.07
C SER A 373 -8.00 -20.67 -17.60
N VAL A 374 -7.34 -19.92 -16.70
CA VAL A 374 -7.21 -20.19 -15.27
C VAL A 374 -7.22 -18.84 -14.53
N PRO A 375 -7.97 -18.68 -13.43
CA PRO A 375 -7.99 -17.42 -12.69
C PRO A 375 -6.63 -17.15 -12.05
N PHE A 376 -6.23 -15.89 -11.98
CA PHE A 376 -4.96 -15.45 -11.40
C PHE A 376 -3.66 -16.01 -12.00
N GLU A 377 -3.70 -16.76 -13.11
CA GLU A 377 -2.54 -17.49 -13.66
C GLU A 377 -1.29 -16.60 -13.84
N ARG A 378 -1.47 -15.35 -14.29
CA ARG A 378 -0.40 -14.35 -14.47
C ARG A 378 0.22 -13.79 -13.19
N VAL A 379 -0.44 -13.95 -12.04
CA VAL A 379 -0.09 -13.34 -10.75
C VAL A 379 0.34 -14.40 -9.73
N LEU A 380 -0.39 -15.53 -9.70
CA LEU A 380 -0.23 -16.59 -8.73
C LEU A 380 0.32 -17.90 -9.33
N GLY A 381 0.44 -17.99 -10.66
CA GLY A 381 0.78 -19.23 -11.34
C GLY A 381 -0.42 -20.17 -11.51
N ARG A 382 -0.25 -21.15 -12.40
CA ARG A 382 -1.33 -22.04 -12.84
C ARG A 382 -1.93 -22.88 -11.71
N ASP A 383 -1.09 -23.53 -10.91
CA ASP A 383 -1.56 -24.51 -9.90
C ASP A 383 -2.33 -23.84 -8.77
N VAL A 384 -1.87 -22.67 -8.30
CA VAL A 384 -2.57 -21.87 -7.29
C VAL A 384 -3.89 -21.33 -7.85
N GLY A 385 -3.89 -20.90 -9.12
CA GLY A 385 -5.10 -20.47 -9.83
C GLY A 385 -6.15 -21.59 -9.94
N LEU A 386 -5.73 -22.79 -10.37
CA LEU A 386 -6.59 -23.97 -10.47
C LEU A 386 -7.12 -24.42 -9.11
N TYR A 387 -6.31 -24.39 -8.05
CA TYR A 387 -6.78 -24.66 -6.69
C TYR A 387 -7.84 -23.64 -6.24
N LEU A 388 -7.64 -22.34 -6.50
CA LEU A 388 -8.63 -21.31 -6.17
C LEU A 388 -9.92 -21.48 -6.97
N GLN A 389 -9.84 -21.80 -8.27
CA GLN A 389 -11.00 -22.16 -9.08
C GLN A 389 -11.74 -23.35 -8.46
N LYS A 390 -11.01 -24.42 -8.12
CA LYS A 390 -11.61 -25.64 -7.55
C LYS A 390 -12.25 -25.38 -6.20
N LEU A 391 -11.66 -24.53 -5.37
CA LEU A 391 -12.23 -24.10 -4.10
C LEU A 391 -13.60 -23.43 -4.31
N HIS A 392 -13.76 -22.60 -5.34
CA HIS A 392 -15.04 -21.99 -5.71
C HIS A 392 -16.05 -23.00 -6.29
N GLU A 393 -15.61 -23.89 -7.18
CA GLU A 393 -16.46 -24.96 -7.74
C GLU A 393 -17.04 -25.86 -6.62
N THR A 394 -16.22 -26.24 -5.63
CA THR A 394 -16.69 -27.05 -4.47
C THR A 394 -17.67 -26.30 -3.55
N LYS A 395 -17.92 -25.01 -3.80
CA LYS A 395 -18.93 -24.20 -3.12
C LYS A 395 -20.15 -23.90 -3.97
N GLY A 396 -20.21 -24.39 -5.22
CA GLY A 396 -21.35 -24.23 -6.13
C GLY A 396 -21.21 -23.11 -7.16
N VAL A 397 -20.04 -22.46 -7.27
CA VAL A 397 -19.77 -21.47 -8.32
C VAL A 397 -19.50 -22.18 -9.65
N ASN A 398 -20.15 -21.70 -10.71
CA ASN A 398 -20.01 -22.25 -12.07
C ASN A 398 -19.00 -21.42 -12.87
N PHE A 399 -17.94 -22.02 -13.40
CA PHE A 399 -16.95 -21.30 -14.21
C PHE A 399 -17.17 -21.47 -15.71
N PHE A 400 -17.09 -20.35 -16.41
CA PHE A 400 -17.01 -20.26 -17.87
C PHE A 400 -15.64 -19.65 -18.18
N MET A 401 -14.63 -20.49 -18.36
CA MET A 401 -13.25 -20.10 -18.65
C MET A 401 -13.01 -20.04 -20.16
N ASN A 402 -12.06 -19.21 -20.61
CA ASN A 402 -11.87 -18.85 -22.02
C ASN A 402 -13.13 -18.19 -22.65
N ALA A 403 -14.01 -17.64 -21.81
CA ALA A 403 -15.30 -17.08 -22.20
C ALA A 403 -15.21 -15.55 -22.30
N SER A 404 -15.54 -15.02 -23.47
CA SER A 404 -15.65 -13.57 -23.70
C SER A 404 -17.12 -13.17 -23.68
N MET A 405 -17.53 -12.37 -22.71
CA MET A 405 -18.85 -11.72 -22.71
C MET A 405 -18.87 -10.60 -23.78
N VAL A 406 -19.86 -10.62 -24.68
CA VAL A 406 -19.92 -9.72 -25.85
C VAL A 406 -21.19 -8.89 -25.94
N GLU A 407 -22.25 -9.27 -25.23
CA GLU A 407 -23.52 -8.53 -25.16
C GLU A 407 -24.26 -8.91 -23.86
N LEU A 408 -24.98 -7.95 -23.30
CA LEU A 408 -25.99 -8.17 -22.25
C LEU A 408 -27.37 -7.85 -22.82
N GLN A 409 -28.32 -8.77 -22.67
CA GLN A 409 -29.67 -8.64 -23.22
C GLN A 409 -30.72 -8.54 -22.12
N GLY A 410 -31.72 -7.68 -22.33
CA GLY A 410 -32.95 -7.60 -21.54
C GLY A 410 -33.66 -6.26 -21.70
N ASP A 411 -34.87 -6.16 -21.16
CA ASP A 411 -35.72 -4.96 -21.25
C ASP A 411 -35.53 -4.08 -20.00
N GLY A 412 -34.69 -3.04 -20.12
CA GLY A 412 -34.32 -2.12 -19.03
C GLY A 412 -33.48 -2.72 -17.88
N VAL A 413 -33.48 -4.04 -17.76
CA VAL A 413 -32.66 -4.86 -16.86
C VAL A 413 -32.10 -6.07 -17.62
N VAL A 414 -30.87 -6.49 -17.31
CA VAL A 414 -30.28 -7.71 -17.85
C VAL A 414 -31.10 -8.94 -17.42
N GLN A 415 -31.28 -9.83 -18.39
CA GLN A 415 -31.90 -11.15 -18.26
C GLN A 415 -30.94 -12.24 -18.76
N ARG A 416 -30.08 -11.93 -19.74
CA ARG A 416 -29.13 -12.88 -20.34
C ARG A 416 -27.79 -12.20 -20.63
N ALA A 417 -26.69 -12.93 -20.41
CA ALA A 417 -25.36 -12.54 -20.86
C ALA A 417 -24.91 -13.47 -22.01
N VAL A 418 -24.52 -12.87 -23.14
CA VAL A 418 -24.13 -13.58 -24.36
C VAL A 418 -22.61 -13.68 -24.44
N LEU A 419 -22.13 -14.87 -24.73
CA LEU A 419 -20.72 -15.20 -24.89
C LEU A 419 -20.35 -15.28 -26.38
N LYS A 420 -19.08 -15.03 -26.70
CA LYS A 420 -18.55 -14.94 -28.07
C LYS A 420 -18.69 -16.22 -28.90
N ASP A 421 -18.80 -17.38 -28.24
CA ASP A 421 -19.05 -18.69 -28.85
C ASP A 421 -20.54 -18.92 -29.18
N GLY A 422 -21.43 -17.99 -28.82
CA GLY A 422 -22.88 -18.11 -28.95
C GLY A 422 -23.56 -18.71 -27.71
N SER A 423 -22.80 -19.11 -26.68
CA SER A 423 -23.37 -19.58 -25.41
C SER A 423 -24.09 -18.45 -24.68
N ILE A 424 -25.20 -18.77 -24.01
CA ILE A 424 -26.03 -17.80 -23.30
C ILE A 424 -26.14 -18.19 -21.83
N LEU A 425 -25.88 -17.24 -20.93
CA LEU A 425 -26.04 -17.38 -19.49
C LEU A 425 -27.27 -16.60 -19.02
N GLU A 426 -28.23 -17.29 -18.40
CA GLU A 426 -29.33 -16.62 -17.68
C GLU A 426 -28.76 -15.79 -16.52
N ALA A 427 -29.09 -14.50 -16.48
CA ALA A 427 -28.46 -13.50 -15.62
C ALA A 427 -29.49 -12.45 -15.16
N ASP A 428 -29.97 -12.58 -13.93
CA ASP A 428 -30.78 -11.57 -13.24
C ASP A 428 -29.93 -10.41 -12.67
N LEU A 429 -28.61 -10.58 -12.63
CA LEU A 429 -27.63 -9.64 -12.08
C LEU A 429 -26.26 -9.91 -12.73
N VAL A 430 -25.61 -8.86 -13.24
CA VAL A 430 -24.22 -8.92 -13.71
C VAL A 430 -23.34 -8.04 -12.81
N ILE A 431 -22.14 -8.52 -12.45
CA ILE A 431 -21.18 -7.79 -11.62
C ILE A 431 -19.83 -7.71 -12.32
N ALA A 432 -19.30 -6.49 -12.45
CA ALA A 432 -18.02 -6.22 -13.09
C ALA A 432 -16.82 -6.57 -12.18
N GLY A 433 -16.09 -7.62 -12.55
CA GLY A 433 -14.82 -8.07 -11.98
C GLY A 433 -13.62 -7.88 -12.92
N VAL A 434 -13.74 -7.04 -13.97
CA VAL A 434 -12.73 -6.88 -15.05
C VAL A 434 -11.56 -5.92 -14.73
N GLY A 435 -11.32 -5.65 -13.45
CA GLY A 435 -10.25 -4.76 -12.96
C GLY A 435 -10.64 -3.28 -12.87
N VAL A 436 -9.64 -2.41 -12.73
CA VAL A 436 -9.81 -0.96 -12.56
C VAL A 436 -9.00 -0.17 -13.58
N ILE A 437 -9.25 1.13 -13.64
CA ILE A 437 -8.46 2.14 -14.36
C ILE A 437 -8.26 3.36 -13.44
N PRO A 438 -7.12 4.07 -13.55
CA PRO A 438 -6.81 5.22 -12.71
C PRO A 438 -7.79 6.38 -12.98
N SER A 439 -8.11 7.14 -11.94
CA SER A 439 -9.02 8.28 -12.02
C SER A 439 -8.22 9.56 -12.28
N THR A 440 -7.83 9.75 -13.54
CA THR A 440 -6.90 10.78 -14.03
C THR A 440 -7.46 11.64 -15.16
N GLU A 441 -8.76 11.55 -15.44
CA GLU A 441 -9.41 12.28 -16.54
C GLU A 441 -9.23 13.80 -16.43
N PHE A 442 -9.23 14.33 -15.20
CA PHE A 442 -9.03 15.74 -14.85
C PHE A 442 -7.57 16.22 -14.91
N LEU A 443 -6.63 15.32 -15.22
CA LEU A 443 -5.20 15.64 -15.35
C LEU A 443 -4.74 15.72 -16.82
N LYS A 444 -5.64 15.48 -17.77
CA LYS A 444 -5.34 15.67 -19.20
C LYS A 444 -4.93 17.12 -19.44
N ASP A 445 -3.89 17.30 -20.27
CA ASP A 445 -3.39 18.59 -20.72
C ASP A 445 -2.87 19.55 -19.60
N THR A 446 -2.80 19.08 -18.35
CA THR A 446 -2.24 19.81 -17.18
C THR A 446 -0.70 19.87 -17.12
N GLY A 447 -0.02 19.37 -18.16
CA GLY A 447 1.45 19.20 -18.16
C GLY A 447 1.97 18.08 -17.25
N MET A 448 1.10 17.28 -16.62
CA MET A 448 1.50 16.12 -15.81
C MET A 448 1.76 14.88 -16.67
N SER A 449 2.84 14.16 -16.38
CA SER A 449 3.23 12.95 -17.13
C SER A 449 2.33 11.77 -16.79
N LEU A 450 1.55 11.30 -17.77
CA LEU A 450 0.72 10.11 -17.68
C LEU A 450 1.32 8.96 -18.51
N THR A 451 1.22 7.73 -18.00
CA THR A 451 1.48 6.51 -18.76
C THR A 451 0.43 6.30 -19.86
N SER A 452 0.73 5.43 -20.84
CA SER A 452 -0.25 4.99 -21.85
C SER A 452 -1.51 4.32 -21.28
N HIS A 453 -1.49 3.93 -20.01
CA HIS A 453 -2.62 3.33 -19.29
C HIS A 453 -3.29 4.33 -18.32
N GLY A 454 -2.91 5.61 -18.37
CA GLY A 454 -3.50 6.70 -17.60
C GLY A 454 -2.93 6.90 -16.19
N PHE A 455 -2.03 6.06 -15.68
CA PHE A 455 -1.40 6.24 -14.37
C PHE A 455 -0.44 7.45 -14.38
N VAL A 456 -0.35 8.17 -13.26
CA VAL A 456 0.54 9.33 -13.09
C VAL A 456 1.97 8.86 -12.85
N ASN A 457 2.93 9.28 -13.66
CA ASN A 457 4.35 9.02 -13.42
C ASN A 457 4.87 9.92 -12.28
N VAL A 458 5.56 9.31 -11.32
CA VAL A 458 6.17 10.01 -10.19
C VAL A 458 7.63 9.62 -10.01
N ASP A 459 8.41 10.49 -9.37
CA ASP A 459 9.76 10.17 -8.94
C ASP A 459 9.80 9.24 -7.70
N LYS A 460 11.00 8.91 -7.23
CA LYS A 460 11.19 8.06 -6.04
C LYS A 460 10.62 8.66 -4.74
N HIS A 461 10.37 9.96 -4.71
CA HIS A 461 9.81 10.72 -3.58
C HIS A 461 8.30 10.99 -3.73
N LEU A 462 7.67 10.44 -4.79
CA LEU A 462 6.26 10.59 -5.17
C LEU A 462 5.86 11.97 -5.70
N ARG A 463 6.82 12.82 -6.11
CA ARG A 463 6.57 14.07 -6.85
C ARG A 463 6.18 13.74 -8.30
N ILE A 464 5.18 14.44 -8.84
CA ILE A 464 4.69 14.21 -10.22
C ILE A 464 5.75 14.66 -11.23
N VAL A 465 6.03 13.82 -12.21
CA VAL A 465 6.92 14.11 -13.34
C VAL A 465 6.21 15.00 -14.36
N LYS A 466 6.88 16.02 -14.89
CA LYS A 466 6.35 16.89 -15.96
C LYS A 466 6.33 16.15 -17.30
N ALA A 467 5.24 16.28 -18.05
CA ALA A 467 5.13 15.75 -19.41
C ALA A 467 6.16 16.40 -20.35
N GLY A 468 6.69 15.63 -21.30
CA GLY A 468 7.64 16.14 -22.30
C GLY A 468 9.06 16.44 -21.79
N THR A 469 9.37 16.16 -20.53
CA THR A 469 10.70 16.42 -19.91
C THR A 469 11.46 15.14 -19.59
N GLU A 470 12.80 15.22 -19.51
CA GLU A 470 13.65 14.13 -19.01
C GLU A 470 13.67 14.09 -17.47
N GLY A 471 12.52 13.78 -16.87
CA GLY A 471 12.40 13.53 -15.43
C GLY A 471 12.36 14.77 -14.54
N GLU A 472 12.05 15.95 -15.09
CA GLU A 472 11.69 17.10 -14.23
C GLU A 472 10.40 16.80 -13.46
N VAL A 473 10.25 17.43 -12.29
CA VAL A 473 9.10 17.23 -11.41
C VAL A 473 8.44 18.55 -11.00
N PHE A 474 7.20 18.46 -10.54
CA PHE A 474 6.55 19.52 -9.78
C PHE A 474 6.97 19.44 -8.30
N GLU A 475 7.66 20.47 -7.80
CA GLU A 475 8.20 20.49 -6.42
C GLU A 475 7.12 20.63 -5.32
N ASN A 476 5.89 20.92 -5.71
CA ASN A 476 4.73 21.09 -4.85
C ASN A 476 3.57 20.12 -5.14
N ILE A 477 3.69 19.23 -6.14
CA ILE A 477 2.59 18.33 -6.54
C ILE A 477 3.05 16.86 -6.50
N PHE A 478 2.29 16.05 -5.77
CA PHE A 478 2.58 14.64 -5.49
C PHE A 478 1.41 13.75 -5.94
N ALA A 479 1.67 12.46 -6.20
CA ALA A 479 0.61 11.46 -6.39
C ALA A 479 0.82 10.19 -5.54
N ALA A 480 -0.25 9.67 -4.95
CA ALA A 480 -0.19 8.59 -3.94
C ALA A 480 -1.32 7.56 -4.08
N GLY A 481 -1.06 6.30 -3.69
CA GLY A 481 -1.99 5.18 -3.89
C GLY A 481 -2.09 4.68 -5.34
N ASP A 482 -3.20 4.02 -5.67
CA ASP A 482 -3.42 3.24 -6.91
C ASP A 482 -3.18 4.02 -8.22
N ILE A 483 -3.26 5.35 -8.17
CA ILE A 483 -3.07 6.26 -9.31
C ILE A 483 -1.62 6.36 -9.78
N ALA A 484 -0.65 6.09 -8.91
CA ALA A 484 0.76 6.37 -9.16
C ALA A 484 1.50 5.20 -9.84
N MET A 485 2.26 5.53 -10.88
CA MET A 485 3.32 4.69 -11.46
C MET A 485 4.65 5.16 -10.87
N PHE A 486 5.18 4.41 -9.91
CA PHE A 486 6.34 4.82 -9.10
C PHE A 486 7.55 3.89 -9.32
N PRO A 487 8.79 4.40 -9.22
CA PRO A 487 9.99 3.57 -9.31
C PRO A 487 10.16 2.72 -8.05
N GLN A 488 10.16 1.40 -8.17
CA GLN A 488 10.17 0.49 -7.02
C GLN A 488 11.58 -0.02 -6.69
N LYS A 489 12.05 0.22 -5.46
CA LYS A 489 13.37 -0.21 -4.98
C LYS A 489 13.67 -1.70 -5.15
N LEU A 490 12.70 -2.59 -4.92
CA LEU A 490 12.87 -4.05 -5.09
C LEU A 490 13.16 -4.50 -6.53
N ARG A 491 12.90 -3.63 -7.50
CA ARG A 491 13.11 -3.85 -8.93
C ARG A 491 14.16 -2.89 -9.49
N ASP A 492 15.16 -2.53 -8.68
CA ASP A 492 16.23 -1.62 -9.08
C ASP A 492 15.68 -0.29 -9.67
N TRP A 493 14.66 0.24 -9.00
CA TRP A 493 13.94 1.48 -9.32
C TRP A 493 13.13 1.46 -10.63
N GLN A 494 12.81 0.29 -11.19
CA GLN A 494 11.93 0.20 -12.36
C GLN A 494 10.48 0.63 -12.05
N PRO A 495 9.78 1.32 -12.99
CA PRO A 495 8.40 1.78 -12.81
C PRO A 495 7.43 0.63 -12.53
N SER A 496 6.58 0.82 -11.51
CA SER A 496 5.62 -0.17 -11.02
C SER A 496 4.32 0.52 -10.59
N ASN A 497 3.18 -0.12 -10.81
CA ASN A 497 1.89 0.29 -10.24
C ASN A 497 1.38 -0.86 -9.37
N ILE A 498 1.16 -0.58 -8.08
CA ILE A 498 0.86 -1.60 -7.07
C ILE A 498 -0.37 -1.14 -6.28
N GLN A 499 -1.54 -1.64 -6.72
CA GLN A 499 -2.87 -1.23 -6.26
C GLN A 499 -3.25 -1.95 -4.95
N HIS A 500 -2.36 -1.85 -3.95
CA HIS A 500 -2.47 -2.55 -2.68
C HIS A 500 -2.79 -1.56 -1.57
N TRP A 501 -3.71 -1.95 -0.69
CA TRP A 501 -4.12 -1.13 0.45
C TRP A 501 -2.93 -0.67 1.32
N GLN A 502 -1.99 -1.57 1.60
CA GLN A 502 -0.75 -1.31 2.32
C GLN A 502 0.14 -0.27 1.59
N MET A 503 0.37 -0.44 0.29
CA MET A 503 1.18 0.51 -0.50
C MET A 503 0.55 1.89 -0.56
N ALA A 504 -0.78 1.99 -0.62
CA ALA A 504 -1.47 3.28 -0.62
C ALA A 504 -1.25 4.05 0.70
N HIS A 505 -1.39 3.41 1.86
CA HIS A 505 -0.98 4.01 3.14
C HIS A 505 0.50 4.43 3.12
N PHE A 506 1.40 3.57 2.63
CA PHE A 506 2.83 3.86 2.60
C PHE A 506 3.18 5.05 1.70
N HIS A 507 2.51 5.19 0.54
CA HIS A 507 2.64 6.36 -0.33
C HIS A 507 2.21 7.64 0.41
N GLY A 508 1.10 7.60 1.16
CA GLY A 508 0.67 8.71 2.02
C GLY A 508 1.71 9.13 3.06
N ARG A 509 2.30 8.16 3.76
CA ARG A 509 3.40 8.39 4.73
C ARG A 509 4.64 9.03 4.07
N CYS A 510 5.01 8.54 2.89
CA CYS A 510 6.16 9.02 2.13
C CYS A 510 5.96 10.47 1.67
N VAL A 511 4.82 10.77 1.03
CA VAL A 511 4.47 12.15 0.63
C VAL A 511 4.44 13.10 1.83
N ALA A 512 3.75 12.75 2.90
CA ALA A 512 3.69 13.59 4.10
C ALA A 512 5.07 13.84 4.72
N THR A 513 5.96 12.85 4.72
CA THR A 513 7.33 13.02 5.19
C THR A 513 8.11 13.96 4.26
N ASN A 514 8.00 13.78 2.94
CA ASN A 514 8.72 14.59 1.95
C ASN A 514 8.18 16.02 1.83
N ILE A 515 6.95 16.31 2.28
CA ILE A 515 6.39 17.67 2.36
C ILE A 515 7.01 18.51 3.49
N VAL A 516 7.44 17.87 4.59
CA VAL A 516 7.87 18.59 5.82
C VAL A 516 9.39 18.68 6.01
N VAL A 517 10.17 17.91 5.25
CA VAL A 517 11.64 17.91 5.29
C VAL A 517 12.21 18.72 4.13
N ASN A 518 13.48 19.09 4.23
CA ASN A 518 14.18 19.74 3.12
C ASN A 518 14.41 18.76 1.95
N PRO A 519 14.63 19.25 0.71
CA PRO A 519 14.86 18.39 -0.46
C PRO A 519 15.98 17.34 -0.30
N GLU A 520 17.05 17.68 0.43
CA GLU A 520 18.18 16.79 0.71
C GLU A 520 17.87 15.67 1.72
N GLU A 521 16.79 15.80 2.49
CA GLU A 521 16.33 14.82 3.48
C GLU A 521 15.17 13.95 2.96
N MET A 522 14.69 14.20 1.73
CA MET A 522 13.58 13.44 1.15
C MET A 522 13.88 11.94 1.11
N CYS A 523 12.93 11.15 1.61
CA CYS A 523 13.04 9.72 1.74
C CYS A 523 12.23 9.03 0.62
N PRO A 524 12.82 8.08 -0.12
CA PRO A 524 12.11 7.40 -1.19
C PRO A 524 11.14 6.34 -0.65
N VAL A 525 10.25 5.84 -1.52
CA VAL A 525 9.38 4.69 -1.20
C VAL A 525 10.22 3.45 -0.89
N ASN A 526 10.32 3.11 0.40
CA ASN A 526 11.09 1.97 0.92
C ASN A 526 10.17 1.03 1.71
N SER A 527 9.41 0.21 0.98
CA SER A 527 8.52 -0.82 1.54
C SER A 527 8.51 -2.06 0.64
N VAL A 528 8.16 -3.20 1.21
CA VAL A 528 7.89 -4.44 0.48
C VAL A 528 6.38 -4.59 0.35
N PRO A 529 5.82 -4.73 -0.87
CA PRO A 529 4.38 -4.87 -1.04
C PRO A 529 3.85 -6.07 -0.27
N PHE A 530 2.73 -5.87 0.41
CA PHE A 530 1.97 -6.95 1.05
C PHE A 530 0.52 -6.94 0.56
N PHE A 531 -0.08 -8.12 0.45
CA PHE A 531 -1.44 -8.34 -0.03
C PHE A 531 -2.10 -9.50 0.71
N TRP A 532 -3.43 -9.45 0.78
CA TRP A 532 -4.23 -10.57 1.19
C TRP A 532 -5.55 -10.60 0.40
N THR A 533 -6.08 -11.80 0.20
CA THR A 533 -7.47 -12.03 -0.18
C THR A 533 -8.05 -13.11 0.72
N GLN A 534 -9.33 -12.99 1.08
CA GLN A 534 -10.02 -13.95 1.94
C GLN A 534 -11.30 -14.42 1.26
N GLN A 535 -11.41 -15.74 1.07
CA GLN A 535 -12.50 -16.40 0.35
C GLN A 535 -12.86 -17.67 1.12
N TYR A 536 -14.14 -17.87 1.44
CA TYR A 536 -14.62 -19.00 2.25
C TYR A 536 -13.90 -19.21 3.59
N GLY A 537 -13.47 -18.12 4.23
CA GLY A 537 -12.67 -18.15 5.47
C GLY A 537 -11.20 -18.54 5.28
N LYS A 538 -10.78 -19.00 4.09
CA LYS A 538 -9.37 -19.23 3.76
C LYS A 538 -8.74 -17.91 3.30
N SER A 539 -7.55 -17.60 3.82
CA SER A 539 -6.80 -16.39 3.45
C SER A 539 -5.52 -16.76 2.69
N LEU A 540 -5.39 -16.24 1.47
CA LEU A 540 -4.13 -16.20 0.73
C LEU A 540 -3.41 -14.89 1.06
N ARG A 541 -2.12 -14.97 1.38
CA ARG A 541 -1.23 -13.81 1.55
C ARG A 541 -0.23 -13.79 0.41
N TYR A 542 0.19 -12.60 0.01
CA TYR A 542 1.22 -12.43 -1.01
C TYR A 542 2.15 -11.28 -0.61
N THR A 543 3.45 -11.45 -0.80
CA THR A 543 4.43 -10.38 -0.59
C THR A 543 5.51 -10.36 -1.66
N GLY A 544 6.14 -9.21 -1.85
CA GLY A 544 7.10 -8.95 -2.91
C GLY A 544 6.42 -8.48 -4.20
N TYR A 545 7.08 -8.64 -5.33
CA TYR A 545 6.53 -8.26 -6.64
C TYR A 545 7.00 -9.24 -7.71
N GLY A 546 6.11 -10.16 -8.11
CA GLY A 546 6.45 -11.28 -8.98
C GLY A 546 6.40 -11.01 -10.48
N VAL A 547 6.03 -9.81 -10.96
CA VAL A 547 5.93 -9.58 -12.42
C VAL A 547 7.30 -9.75 -13.07
N GLY A 548 7.41 -10.73 -13.97
CA GLY A 548 8.67 -11.14 -14.58
C GLY A 548 9.35 -12.35 -13.91
N TYR A 549 8.62 -13.12 -13.09
CA TYR A 549 9.09 -14.43 -12.62
C TYR A 549 9.26 -15.43 -13.79
N ASP A 550 10.20 -16.37 -13.66
CA ASP A 550 10.48 -17.42 -14.64
C ASP A 550 10.16 -18.84 -14.13
N ASP A 551 10.10 -19.03 -12.82
CA ASP A 551 9.88 -20.32 -12.16
C ASP A 551 9.13 -20.12 -10.82
N ILE A 552 8.51 -21.19 -10.32
CA ILE A 552 7.75 -21.22 -9.05
C ILE A 552 8.22 -22.43 -8.24
N VAL A 553 8.90 -22.17 -7.12
CA VAL A 553 9.23 -23.21 -6.15
C VAL A 553 8.08 -23.34 -5.16
N VAL A 554 7.50 -24.54 -5.03
CA VAL A 554 6.42 -24.82 -4.09
C VAL A 554 6.93 -25.65 -2.92
N THR A 555 6.56 -25.28 -1.70
CA THR A 555 6.63 -26.15 -0.52
C THR A 555 5.25 -26.34 0.11
N GLY A 556 5.00 -27.52 0.69
CA GLY A 556 3.67 -27.95 1.11
C GLY A 556 2.84 -28.52 -0.04
N ASP A 557 1.52 -28.46 0.09
CA ASP A 557 0.55 -29.04 -0.86
C ASP A 557 -0.49 -27.99 -1.28
N VAL A 558 -0.44 -27.63 -2.57
CA VAL A 558 -1.37 -26.68 -3.20
C VAL A 558 -2.79 -27.26 -3.26
N SER A 559 -2.95 -28.56 -3.48
CA SER A 559 -4.26 -29.22 -3.60
C SER A 559 -5.02 -29.24 -2.26
N ALA A 560 -4.30 -29.41 -1.14
CA ALA A 560 -4.84 -29.26 0.22
C ALA A 560 -5.05 -27.78 0.64
N GLY A 561 -4.48 -26.82 -0.10
CA GLY A 561 -4.50 -25.41 0.28
C GLY A 561 -3.59 -25.06 1.45
N LYS A 562 -2.48 -25.80 1.63
CA LYS A 562 -1.48 -25.59 2.68
C LYS A 562 -0.09 -25.55 2.05
N PHE A 563 0.30 -24.37 1.56
CA PHE A 563 1.49 -24.21 0.72
C PHE A 563 2.18 -22.86 0.92
N CYS A 564 3.42 -22.80 0.42
CA CYS A 564 4.14 -21.58 0.06
C CYS A 564 4.60 -21.72 -1.39
N ALA A 565 4.22 -20.78 -2.26
CA ALA A 565 4.64 -20.72 -3.66
C ALA A 565 5.56 -19.50 -3.83
N TYR A 566 6.85 -19.76 -4.01
CA TYR A 566 7.91 -18.76 -4.14
C TYR A 566 8.17 -18.49 -5.63
N TYR A 567 7.89 -17.26 -6.07
CA TYR A 567 8.11 -16.82 -7.45
C TYR A 567 9.55 -16.32 -7.60
N THR A 568 10.26 -16.80 -8.61
CA THR A 568 11.69 -16.53 -8.79
C THR A 568 12.02 -15.87 -10.12
N CYS A 569 13.16 -15.19 -10.18
CA CYS A 569 13.82 -14.79 -11.42
C CYS A 569 15.28 -15.24 -11.32
N GLY A 570 15.69 -16.17 -12.19
CA GLY A 570 16.90 -16.98 -11.98
C GLY A 570 16.84 -17.70 -10.64
N GLU A 571 17.88 -17.54 -9.82
CA GLU A 571 17.93 -18.12 -8.47
C GLU A 571 17.25 -17.27 -7.39
N LYS A 572 16.90 -16.00 -7.65
CA LYS A 572 16.39 -15.06 -6.65
C LYS A 572 14.87 -15.19 -6.49
N VAL A 573 14.40 -15.34 -5.27
CA VAL A 573 12.97 -15.20 -4.90
C VAL A 573 12.61 -13.71 -4.93
N ILE A 574 11.58 -13.36 -5.71
CA ILE A 574 11.10 -11.98 -5.90
C ILE A 574 9.69 -11.76 -5.31
N ALA A 575 8.93 -12.84 -5.07
CA ALA A 575 7.68 -12.81 -4.33
C ALA A 575 7.37 -14.17 -3.70
N VAL A 576 6.41 -14.22 -2.78
CA VAL A 576 5.82 -15.48 -2.28
C VAL A 576 4.31 -15.33 -2.06
N ALA A 577 3.55 -16.34 -2.45
CA ALA A 577 2.16 -16.55 -2.05
C ALA A 577 2.07 -17.66 -1.00
N THR A 578 1.27 -17.47 0.06
CA THR A 578 1.10 -18.48 1.10
C THR A 578 -0.38 -18.68 1.47
N MET A 579 -0.74 -19.92 1.79
CA MET A 579 -2.02 -20.27 2.40
C MET A 579 -1.79 -21.31 3.50
N MET A 580 -2.37 -21.08 4.67
CA MET A 580 -2.21 -21.92 5.87
C MET A 580 -0.75 -22.16 6.33
N SER A 581 0.15 -21.21 6.03
CA SER A 581 1.60 -21.29 6.27
C SER A 581 2.16 -20.01 6.92
N ASP A 582 1.45 -19.47 7.91
CA ASP A 582 1.94 -18.34 8.72
C ASP A 582 3.12 -18.81 9.58
N PRO A 583 4.21 -18.03 9.75
CA PRO A 583 4.38 -16.61 9.40
C PRO A 583 5.10 -16.33 8.05
N VAL A 584 5.25 -17.32 7.16
CA VAL A 584 6.24 -17.27 6.05
C VAL A 584 6.21 -15.98 5.23
N ALA A 585 5.04 -15.51 4.79
CA ALA A 585 4.93 -14.27 4.03
C ALA A 585 5.44 -13.04 4.82
N ALA A 586 5.15 -12.94 6.12
CA ALA A 586 5.66 -11.85 6.95
C ALA A 586 7.18 -11.92 7.15
N ASN A 587 7.74 -13.12 7.28
CA ASN A 587 9.20 -13.31 7.38
C ASN A 587 9.90 -12.90 6.08
N ILE A 588 9.43 -13.41 4.93
CA ILE A 588 10.00 -13.07 3.61
C ILE A 588 9.89 -11.56 3.34
N ALA A 589 8.77 -10.93 3.69
CA ALA A 589 8.58 -9.48 3.56
C ALA A 589 9.64 -8.69 4.35
N GLN A 590 9.91 -9.08 5.60
CA GLN A 590 10.89 -8.39 6.42
C GLN A 590 12.33 -8.61 5.91
N ARG A 591 12.68 -9.86 5.55
CA ARG A 591 13.99 -10.18 4.95
C ARG A 591 14.26 -9.39 3.66
N MET A 592 13.25 -9.23 2.80
CA MET A 592 13.35 -8.40 1.59
C MET A 592 13.51 -6.91 1.93
N LEU A 593 12.88 -6.41 3.00
CA LEU A 593 13.01 -5.01 3.45
C LEU A 593 14.41 -4.72 3.99
N ASP A 594 14.98 -5.68 4.73
CA ASP A 594 16.35 -5.66 5.25
C ASP A 594 17.41 -5.76 4.13
N GLY A 595 17.01 -6.02 2.88
CA GLY A 595 17.88 -6.12 1.71
C GLY A 595 18.46 -7.52 1.46
N GLU A 596 17.96 -8.56 2.12
CA GLU A 596 18.45 -9.92 1.92
C GLU A 596 18.06 -10.48 0.55
N VAL A 597 19.04 -11.09 -0.13
CA VAL A 597 18.78 -11.92 -1.31
C VAL A 597 18.39 -13.31 -0.84
N ILE A 598 17.16 -13.70 -1.14
CA ILE A 598 16.60 -15.02 -0.79
C ILE A 598 16.67 -15.88 -2.06
N THR A 599 17.22 -17.09 -1.97
CA THR A 599 17.44 -17.97 -3.13
C THR A 599 16.49 -19.16 -3.17
N LYS A 600 16.38 -19.82 -4.34
CA LYS A 600 15.74 -21.14 -4.47
C LYS A 600 16.30 -22.16 -3.48
N SER A 601 17.59 -22.10 -3.17
CA SER A 601 18.25 -23.02 -2.24
C SER A 601 17.87 -22.77 -0.77
N ASP A 602 17.42 -21.57 -0.42
CA ASP A 602 17.01 -21.21 0.94
C ASP A 602 15.58 -21.63 1.25
N VAL A 603 14.72 -21.73 0.23
CA VAL A 603 13.29 -22.04 0.38
C VAL A 603 12.94 -23.51 0.08
N LYS A 604 13.92 -24.31 -0.36
CA LYS A 604 13.80 -25.78 -0.56
C LYS A 604 14.26 -26.60 0.65
N LYS A 605 14.80 -25.95 1.69
CA LYS A 605 15.19 -26.53 2.98
C LYS A 605 14.01 -26.50 3.95
#